data_AF-A0A0C2HCV4-F1
#
_entry.id   AF-A0A0C2HCV4-F1
#
_cell.length_a   1.000
_cell.length_b   1.000
_cell.length_c   1.000
_cell.angle_alpha   90.00
_cell.angle_beta   90.00
_cell.angle_gamma   90.00
#
_symmetry.space_group_name_H-M   'P 1'
#
loop_
_entity.id
_entity.type
_entity.pdbx_description
1 polymer ?
#
loop_
_entity_poly.entity_id
_entity_poly.type
_entity_poly.pdbx_seq_one_letter_code
_entity_poly.pdbx_strand_id
1 'polypeptide(L)'
;MSYGGIGSVIGHEFFHGFDDIGRRFDSVGNLREWWDANARKRFEQRAQCMINQYGKIKVQGTGLKINGKLTQGENIADNGAIRQAYRAYKNYLRKHGEEKPLKGLEQFNNEQLFFLGYSTALPVIVAAATWMW
;
A
#
# COMPACT_ATOMS: atom_id res chain seq x y z
N MET A 1 -6.09 0.24 15.29
CA MET A 1 -5.75 -1.05 14.65
C MET A 1 -6.58 -1.38 13.41
N SER A 2 -7.92 -1.28 13.42
CA SER A 2 -8.76 -1.67 12.28
C SER A 2 -8.42 -0.97 10.96
N TYR A 3 -8.15 0.33 10.99
CA TYR A 3 -7.71 1.07 9.80
C TYR A 3 -6.38 0.56 9.24
N GLY A 4 -5.44 0.16 10.09
CA GLY A 4 -4.16 -0.41 9.66
C GLY A 4 -4.31 -1.81 9.10
N GLY A 5 -5.15 -2.65 9.71
CA GLY A 5 -5.44 -4.01 9.25
C GLY A 5 -6.42 -4.02 8.07
N ILE A 6 -7.72 -4.24 8.33
CA ILE A 6 -8.72 -4.35 7.26
C ILE A 6 -8.83 -3.09 6.39
N GLY A 7 -8.59 -1.90 6.96
CA GLY A 7 -8.61 -0.67 6.17
C GLY A 7 -7.52 -0.62 5.10
N SER A 8 -6.35 -1.24 5.33
CA SER A 8 -5.32 -1.35 4.31
C SER A 8 -5.66 -2.43 3.28
N VAL A 9 -6.26 -3.56 3.67
CA VAL A 9 -6.74 -4.58 2.72
C VAL A 9 -7.79 -3.99 1.78
N ILE A 10 -8.79 -3.26 2.30
CA ILE A 10 -9.78 -2.58 1.45
C ILE A 10 -9.11 -1.58 0.51
N GLY A 11 -8.11 -0.84 1.01
CA GLY A 11 -7.32 0.07 0.19
C GLY A 11 -6.57 -0.66 -0.93
N HIS A 12 -6.01 -1.84 -0.65
CA HIS A 12 -5.22 -2.64 -1.59
C HIS A 12 -6.10 -3.07 -2.77
N GLU A 13 -7.25 -3.68 -2.49
CA GLU A 13 -8.21 -4.08 -3.53
C GLU A 13 -8.74 -2.89 -4.33
N PHE A 14 -8.93 -1.74 -3.68
CA PHE A 14 -9.31 -0.51 -4.39
C PHE A 14 -8.24 -0.07 -5.38
N PHE A 15 -6.95 -0.15 -5.02
CA PHE A 15 -5.85 0.26 -5.89
C PHE A 15 -5.55 -0.73 -7.02
N HIS A 16 -5.98 -1.98 -6.94
CA HIS A 16 -5.94 -2.88 -8.10
C HIS A 16 -6.74 -2.35 -9.28
N GLY A 17 -7.81 -1.58 -9.05
CA GLY A 17 -8.52 -0.87 -10.13
C GLY A 17 -7.68 0.21 -10.83
N PHE A 18 -6.52 0.59 -10.28
CA PHE A 18 -5.67 1.67 -10.77
C PHE A 18 -4.19 1.29 -10.91
N ASP A 19 -3.86 0.01 -10.80
CA ASP A 19 -2.49 -0.49 -11.02
C ASP A 19 -2.14 -0.56 -12.52
N ASP A 20 -1.03 -1.19 -12.88
CA ASP A 20 -0.56 -1.25 -14.27
C ASP A 20 -1.50 -1.99 -15.24
N ILE A 21 -2.34 -2.88 -14.70
CA ILE A 21 -3.37 -3.63 -15.41
C ILE A 21 -4.72 -2.94 -15.24
N GLY A 22 -5.16 -2.69 -14.01
CA GLY A 22 -6.48 -2.16 -13.68
C GLY A 22 -6.76 -0.80 -14.32
N ARG A 23 -5.75 0.08 -14.43
CA ARG A 23 -5.89 1.38 -15.09
C ARG A 23 -6.38 1.30 -16.54
N ARG A 24 -6.29 0.12 -17.19
CA ARG A 24 -6.69 -0.09 -18.59
C ARG A 24 -8.17 -0.42 -18.71
N PHE A 25 -8.85 -0.63 -17.59
CA PHE A 25 -10.27 -0.92 -17.52
C PHE A 25 -11.02 0.34 -17.09
N ASP A 26 -12.08 0.70 -17.82
CA ASP A 26 -12.94 1.82 -17.45
C ASP A 26 -13.88 1.46 -16.28
N SER A 27 -14.72 2.42 -15.86
CA SER A 27 -15.60 2.26 -14.69
C SER A 27 -16.62 1.12 -14.78
N VAL A 28 -16.83 0.54 -15.96
CA VAL A 28 -17.74 -0.61 -16.18
C VAL A 28 -17.00 -1.88 -16.60
N GLY A 29 -15.66 -1.87 -16.57
CA GLY A 29 -14.82 -3.04 -16.83
C GLY A 29 -14.44 -3.26 -18.30
N ASN A 30 -14.58 -2.27 -19.18
CA ASN A 30 -14.12 -2.42 -20.57
C ASN A 30 -12.63 -2.09 -20.69
N LEU A 31 -11.90 -2.89 -21.47
CA LEU A 31 -10.52 -2.57 -21.85
C LEU A 31 -10.51 -1.36 -22.80
N ARG A 32 -10.16 -0.18 -22.26
CA ARG A 32 -10.16 1.10 -22.97
C ARG A 32 -9.11 2.02 -22.37
N GLU A 33 -8.35 2.71 -23.21
CA GLU A 33 -7.50 3.80 -22.72
C GLU A 33 -8.39 5.02 -22.42
N TRP A 34 -8.62 5.27 -21.13
CA TRP A 34 -9.45 6.36 -20.63
C TRP A 34 -8.62 7.45 -19.93
N TRP A 35 -7.30 7.28 -19.83
CA TRP A 35 -6.40 8.31 -19.34
C TRP A 35 -5.84 9.14 -20.48
N ASP A 36 -5.68 10.45 -20.24
CA ASP A 36 -4.93 11.29 -21.14
C ASP A 36 -3.44 10.92 -21.15
N ALA A 37 -2.74 11.30 -22.22
CA ALA A 37 -1.33 10.97 -22.41
C ALA A 37 -0.42 11.49 -21.28
N ASN A 38 -0.76 12.63 -20.67
CA ASN A 38 0.04 13.19 -19.57
C ASN A 38 -0.16 12.40 -18.27
N ALA A 39 -1.39 11.99 -17.97
CA ALA A 39 -1.70 11.12 -16.83
C ALA A 39 -0.96 9.79 -16.95
N ARG A 40 -1.02 9.14 -18.12
CA ARG A 40 -0.29 7.90 -18.40
C ARG A 40 1.21 8.05 -18.22
N LYS A 41 1.82 9.10 -18.80
CA LYS A 41 3.26 9.37 -18.65
C LYS A 41 3.68 9.54 -17.19
N ARG A 42 2.89 10.28 -16.40
CA ARG A 42 3.17 10.48 -14.96
C ARG A 42 3.01 9.20 -14.15
N PHE A 43 2.05 8.35 -14.52
CA PHE A 43 1.89 7.04 -13.91
C PHE A 43 3.11 6.15 -14.19
N GLU A 44 3.50 6.01 -15.45
CA GLU A 44 4.65 5.19 -15.86
C GLU A 44 5.94 5.63 -15.13
N GLN A 45 6.16 6.94 -14.97
CA GLN A 45 7.30 7.48 -14.20
C GLN A 45 7.28 7.06 -12.73
N ARG A 46 6.13 7.12 -12.06
CA ARG A 46 6.00 6.72 -10.64
C ARG A 46 6.07 5.20 -10.49
N ALA A 47 5.46 4.47 -11.40
CA ALA A 47 5.49 3.01 -11.44
C ALA A 47 6.93 2.50 -11.64
N GLN A 48 7.75 3.20 -12.43
CA GLN A 48 9.18 2.90 -12.58
C GLN A 48 9.97 3.09 -11.28
N CYS A 49 9.59 4.07 -10.43
CA CYS A 49 10.20 4.23 -9.11
C CYS A 49 10.00 2.97 -8.25
N MET A 50 8.76 2.43 -8.24
CA MET A 50 8.46 1.19 -7.52
C MET A 50 9.25 -0.01 -8.07
N ILE A 51 9.33 -0.17 -9.39
CA ILE A 51 10.17 -1.23 -10.00
C ILE A 51 11.61 -1.12 -9.50
N ASN A 52 12.19 0.09 -9.51
CA ASN A 52 13.57 0.34 -9.13
C ASN A 52 13.80 0.12 -7.63
N GLN A 53 12.83 0.47 -6.79
CA GLN A 53 12.89 0.29 -5.35
C GLN A 53 12.87 -1.20 -4.99
N TYR A 54 11.83 -1.92 -5.41
CA TYR A 54 11.65 -3.32 -5.06
C TYR A 54 12.66 -4.23 -5.76
N GLY A 55 13.11 -3.88 -6.97
CA GLY A 55 14.16 -4.60 -7.68
C GLY A 55 15.53 -4.59 -7.01
N LYS A 56 15.75 -3.73 -6.01
CA LYS A 56 17.00 -3.70 -5.21
C LYS A 56 16.95 -4.65 -4.01
N ILE A 57 15.77 -5.15 -3.64
CA ILE A 57 15.58 -5.99 -2.45
C ILE A 57 16.11 -7.39 -2.75
N LYS A 58 17.04 -7.86 -1.91
CA LYS A 58 17.55 -9.23 -1.93
C LYS A 58 16.72 -10.11 -1.01
N VAL A 59 16.33 -11.27 -1.48
CA VAL A 59 15.63 -12.27 -0.67
C VAL A 59 16.68 -13.01 0.17
N GLN A 60 16.62 -12.81 1.50
CA GLN A 60 17.59 -13.37 2.44
C GLN A 60 17.71 -14.89 2.28
N GLY A 61 18.93 -15.42 2.36
CA GLY A 61 19.21 -16.85 2.26
C GLY A 61 19.15 -17.45 0.84
N THR A 62 18.70 -16.70 -0.18
CA THR A 62 18.56 -17.25 -1.55
C THR A 62 19.57 -16.69 -2.55
N GLY A 63 20.18 -15.54 -2.27
CA GLY A 63 21.02 -14.80 -3.23
C GLY A 63 20.25 -14.13 -4.37
N LEU A 64 18.93 -14.30 -4.44
CA LEU A 64 18.05 -13.74 -5.46
C LEU A 64 17.58 -12.33 -5.11
N LYS A 65 17.10 -11.60 -6.12
CA LYS A 65 16.43 -10.29 -5.97
C LYS A 65 14.97 -10.39 -6.35
N ILE A 66 14.13 -9.58 -5.73
CA ILE A 66 12.73 -9.41 -6.15
C ILE A 66 12.71 -8.89 -7.59
N ASN A 67 11.84 -9.44 -8.42
CA ASN A 67 11.58 -8.88 -9.74
C ASN A 67 10.58 -7.73 -9.61
N GLY A 68 11.09 -6.50 -9.49
CA GLY A 68 10.26 -5.31 -9.28
C GLY A 68 9.26 -5.02 -10.40
N LYS A 69 9.49 -5.53 -11.62
CA LYS A 69 8.52 -5.44 -12.73
C LYS A 69 7.38 -6.44 -12.54
N LEU A 70 7.69 -7.66 -12.11
CA LEU A 70 6.69 -8.70 -11.85
C LEU A 70 5.77 -8.32 -10.68
N THR A 71 6.32 -7.72 -9.62
CA THR A 71 5.55 -7.37 -8.42
C THR A 71 4.96 -5.95 -8.46
N GLN A 72 5.06 -5.24 -9.59
CA GLN A 72 4.73 -3.83 -9.67
C GLN A 72 3.28 -3.52 -9.23
N GLY A 73 2.29 -4.28 -9.72
CA GLY A 73 0.88 -4.05 -9.41
C GLY A 73 0.59 -4.13 -7.91
N GLU A 74 1.00 -5.25 -7.28
CA GLU A 74 0.93 -5.46 -5.83
C GLU A 74 1.63 -4.34 -5.04
N ASN A 75 2.84 -3.95 -5.46
CA ASN A 75 3.58 -2.88 -4.78
C ASN A 75 2.85 -1.53 -4.89
N ILE A 76 2.21 -1.23 -6.02
CA ILE A 76 1.38 -0.02 -6.19
C ILE A 76 0.16 -0.10 -5.26
N ALA A 77 -0.51 -1.26 -5.20
CA ALA A 77 -1.66 -1.49 -4.36
C ALA A 77 -1.32 -1.29 -2.87
N ASP A 78 -0.28 -1.96 -2.37
CA ASP A 78 0.18 -1.84 -0.97
C ASP A 78 0.52 -0.40 -0.58
N ASN A 79 1.33 0.29 -1.40
CA ASN A 79 1.78 1.64 -1.08
C ASN A 79 0.63 2.66 -1.15
N GLY A 80 -0.29 2.49 -2.11
CA GLY A 80 -1.49 3.30 -2.20
C GLY A 80 -2.39 3.07 -0.99
N ALA A 81 -2.63 1.81 -0.67
CA ALA A 81 -3.53 1.34 0.38
C ALA A 81 -3.16 1.87 1.76
N ILE A 82 -1.91 1.63 2.20
CA ILE A 82 -1.46 2.06 3.52
C ILE A 82 -1.57 3.57 3.68
N ARG A 83 -1.27 4.33 2.62
CA ARG A 83 -1.37 5.79 2.62
C ARG A 83 -2.81 6.27 2.74
N GLN A 84 -3.75 5.66 2.02
CA GLN A 84 -5.16 6.05 2.11
C GLN A 84 -5.81 5.59 3.41
N ALA A 85 -5.48 4.39 3.88
CA ALA A 85 -5.91 3.87 5.17
C ALA A 85 -5.46 4.77 6.32
N TYR A 86 -4.20 5.24 6.28
CA TYR A 86 -3.68 6.17 7.28
C TYR A 86 -4.37 7.53 7.22
N ARG A 87 -4.62 8.07 6.02
CA ARG A 87 -5.40 9.31 5.85
C ARG A 87 -6.82 9.17 6.38
N ALA A 88 -7.48 8.04 6.10
CA ALA A 88 -8.81 7.74 6.61
C ALA A 88 -8.80 7.69 8.15
N TYR A 89 -7.76 7.08 8.74
CA TYR A 89 -7.57 7.07 10.19
C TYR A 89 -7.40 8.47 10.79
N LYS A 90 -6.52 9.31 10.23
CA LYS A 90 -6.35 10.70 10.69
C LYS A 90 -7.63 11.53 10.51
N ASN A 91 -8.40 11.27 9.44
CA ASN A 91 -9.71 11.90 9.25
C ASN A 91 -10.73 11.48 10.30
N TYR A 92 -10.71 10.22 10.72
CA TYR A 92 -11.52 9.71 11.82
C TYR A 92 -11.15 10.40 13.14
N LEU A 93 -9.87 10.44 13.51
CA LEU A 93 -9.41 11.11 14.73
C LEU A 93 -9.77 12.61 14.74
N ARG A 94 -9.67 13.30 13.59
CA ARG A 94 -10.09 14.70 13.49
C ARG A 94 -11.58 14.91 13.79
N LYS A 95 -12.43 13.92 13.49
CA LYS A 95 -13.89 14.00 13.70
C LYS A 95 -14.31 13.52 15.09
N HIS A 96 -13.60 12.56 15.66
CA HIS A 96 -14.02 11.84 16.87
C HIS A 96 -13.10 12.04 18.08
N GLY A 97 -11.97 12.72 17.92
CA GLY A 97 -10.94 12.86 18.95
C GLY A 97 -9.97 11.68 18.99
N GLU A 98 -8.99 11.77 19.88
CA GLU A 98 -8.00 10.71 20.10
C GLU A 98 -8.62 9.50 20.79
N GLU A 99 -8.21 8.31 20.35
CA GLU A 99 -8.62 7.05 20.98
C GLU A 99 -7.84 6.81 22.27
N LYS A 100 -8.45 6.12 23.24
CA LYS A 100 -7.75 5.72 24.47
C LYS A 100 -6.65 4.69 24.15
N PRO A 101 -5.54 4.69 24.90
CA PRO A 101 -4.52 3.66 24.78
C PRO A 101 -5.11 2.24 24.93
N LEU A 102 -4.56 1.31 24.16
CA LEU A 102 -5.00 -0.09 24.20
C LEU A 102 -4.39 -0.80 25.42
N LYS A 103 -5.24 -1.44 26.23
CA LYS A 103 -4.81 -2.14 27.44
C LYS A 103 -3.84 -3.29 27.11
N GLY A 104 -2.70 -3.35 27.80
CA GLY A 104 -1.62 -4.31 27.56
C GLY A 104 -0.66 -3.94 26.42
N LEU A 105 -0.89 -2.82 25.74
CA LEU A 105 -0.04 -2.27 24.68
C LEU A 105 0.21 -0.76 24.89
N GLU A 106 0.18 -0.31 26.14
CA GLU A 106 0.29 1.11 26.52
C GLU A 106 1.65 1.74 26.12
N GLN A 107 2.66 0.91 25.85
CA GLN A 107 3.96 1.35 25.33
C GLN A 107 3.90 1.88 23.88
N PHE A 108 2.80 1.64 23.16
CA PHE A 108 2.60 2.12 21.79
C PHE A 108 1.54 3.21 21.73
N ASN A 109 1.83 4.28 20.99
CA ASN A 109 0.81 5.26 20.65
C ASN A 109 -0.11 4.74 19.53
N ASN A 110 -1.23 5.42 19.33
CA ASN A 110 -2.25 5.04 18.36
C ASN A 110 -1.75 4.97 16.90
N GLU A 111 -0.79 5.82 16.52
CA GLU A 111 -0.16 5.79 15.20
C GLU A 111 0.75 4.57 15.04
N GLN A 112 1.52 4.20 16.06
CA GLN A 112 2.30 2.97 16.08
C GLN A 112 1.38 1.73 16.02
N LEU A 113 0.27 1.74 16.75
CA LEU A 113 -0.75 0.69 16.70
C LEU A 113 -1.43 0.59 15.32
N PHE A 114 -1.49 1.67 14.54
CA PHE A 114 -1.92 1.60 13.14
C PHE A 114 -0.92 0.77 12.32
N PHE A 115 0.37 1.08 12.38
CA PHE A 115 1.39 0.37 11.60
C PHE A 115 1.62 -1.08 12.09
N LEU A 116 1.45 -1.35 13.39
CA LEU A 116 1.41 -2.70 13.93
C LEU A 116 0.19 -3.49 13.41
N GLY A 117 -0.97 -2.84 13.28
CA GLY A 117 -2.14 -3.46 12.65
C GLY A 117 -1.96 -3.75 11.16
N TYR A 118 -1.20 -2.92 10.47
CA TYR A 118 -0.84 -3.15 9.06
C TYR A 118 0.10 -4.34 8.89
N SER A 119 1.15 -4.43 9.73
CA SER A 119 2.15 -5.48 9.61
C SER A 119 1.61 -6.88 9.90
N THR A 120 0.58 -7.01 10.74
CA THR A 120 -0.08 -8.28 11.03
C THR A 120 -1.03 -8.75 9.93
N ALA A 121 -1.54 -7.83 9.09
CA ALA A 121 -2.52 -8.15 8.04
C ALA A 121 -1.88 -8.72 6.76
N LEU A 122 -0.65 -8.30 6.43
CA LEU A 122 0.04 -8.70 5.18
C LEU A 122 1.41 -9.35 5.46
N PRO A 123 1.47 -10.51 6.14
CA PRO A 123 2.73 -11.14 6.55
C PRO A 123 3.64 -11.56 5.38
N VAL A 124 3.16 -11.57 4.13
CA VAL A 124 3.91 -12.09 2.97
C VAL A 124 4.68 -11.00 2.20
N ILE A 125 4.26 -9.73 2.23
CA ILE A 125 4.95 -8.62 1.53
C ILE A 125 5.69 -7.69 2.50
N VAL A 126 5.24 -7.65 3.76
CA VAL A 126 5.80 -6.78 4.81
C VAL A 126 7.26 -7.11 5.16
N ALA A 127 7.72 -8.35 4.94
CA ALA A 127 9.13 -8.72 5.18
C ALA A 127 10.14 -7.91 4.34
N ALA A 128 9.70 -7.33 3.22
CA ALA A 128 10.53 -6.47 2.37
C ALA A 128 10.40 -4.97 2.70
N ALA A 129 9.25 -4.54 3.23
CA ALA A 129 8.92 -3.14 3.45
C ALA A 129 9.15 -2.64 4.89
N THR A 130 9.33 -3.53 5.87
CA THR A 130 9.62 -3.16 7.28
C THR A 130 10.94 -2.41 7.50
N TRP A 131 11.79 -2.31 6.49
CA TRP A 131 13.09 -1.61 6.56
C TRP A 131 13.12 -0.28 5.79
N MET A 132 11.98 0.22 5.29
CA MET A 132 11.94 1.40 4.41
C MET A 132 11.13 2.60 4.94
N TRP A 133 10.82 2.61 6.24
CA TRP A 133 10.24 3.77 6.93
C TRP A 133 11.10 4.15 8.14
#